data_AF-A0A3D5MM60-F1
#
_entry.id   AF-A0A3D5MM60-F1
#
_cell.length_a   1.000
_cell.length_b   1.000
_cell.length_c   1.000
_cell.angle_alpha   90.00
_cell.angle_beta   90.00
_cell.angle_gamma   90.00
#
_symmetry.space_group_name_H-M   'P 1'
#
loop_
_entity.id
_entity.type
_entity.pdbx_description
1 polymer ?
#
loop_
_entity_poly.entity_id
_entity_poly.type
_entity_poly.pdbx_seq_one_letter_code
_entity_poly.pdbx_strand_id
1 'polypeptide(L)' 'MSIRKGLCREGWIRIDYDGTIPEGLDEYLQGLGGVRVGSRRPLTLFTDRPEGLLNRLLRYLADRRMSVRRVQVRGSRAA' A
#
# COMPACT_ATOMS: atom_id res chain seq x y z
N MET A 1 -16.55 0.63 27.57
CA MET A 1 -16.59 1.40 26.31
C MET A 1 -15.99 0.55 25.19
N SER A 2 -16.79 -0.30 24.54
CA SER A 2 -16.32 -1.08 23.39
C SER A 2 -16.55 -0.27 22.14
N ILE A 3 -15.50 0.40 21.66
CA ILE A 3 -15.52 1.04 20.35
C ILE A 3 -15.62 -0.09 19.34
N ARG A 4 -16.83 -0.29 18.78
CA ARG A 4 -17.04 -1.09 17.58
C ARG A 4 -16.20 -0.43 16.48
N LYS A 5 -14.95 -0.87 16.29
CA LYS A 5 -14.26 -0.65 15.03
C LYS A 5 -15.12 -1.38 14.00
N GLY A 6 -16.02 -0.63 13.36
CA GLY A 6 -16.82 -1.13 12.25
C GLY A 6 -15.87 -1.87 11.31
N LEU A 7 -16.25 -3.09 10.92
CA LEU A 7 -15.46 -3.94 10.04
C LEU A 7 -15.36 -3.26 8.67
N CYS A 8 -14.54 -2.22 8.52
CA CYS A 8 -14.16 -1.73 7.21
C CYS A 8 -13.45 -2.89 6.50
N ARG A 9 -14.01 -3.35 5.39
CA ARG A 9 -13.31 -4.32 4.54
C ARG A 9 -12.03 -3.66 4.06
N GLU A 10 -10.90 -4.23 4.48
CA GLU A 10 -9.55 -3.79 4.11
C GLU A 10 -9.46 -3.67 2.58
N GLY A 11 -9.04 -2.50 2.11
CA GLY A 11 -8.73 -2.25 0.71
C GLY A 11 -7.35 -2.78 0.36
N TRP A 12 -6.98 -2.66 -0.92
CA TRP A 12 -5.65 -3.09 -1.37
C TRP A 12 -5.09 -2.21 -2.49
N ILE A 13 -3.77 -2.22 -2.59
CA ILE A 13 -2.99 -1.61 -3.67
C ILE A 13 -2.11 -2.71 -4.27
N ARG A 14 -2.08 -2.81 -5.60
CA ARG A 14 -1.18 -3.68 -6.35
C ARG A 14 -0.37 -2.85 -7.34
N ILE A 15 0.95 -2.94 -7.27
CA ILE A 15 1.89 -2.22 -8.13
C ILE A 15 2.75 -3.25 -8.85
N ASP A 16 2.56 -3.35 -10.16
CA ASP A 16 3.50 -4.02 -11.05
C ASP A 16 4.63 -3.04 -11.39
N TYR A 17 5.87 -3.48 -11.29
CA TYR A 17 7.06 -2.66 -11.51
C TYR A 17 8.20 -3.48 -12.10
N ASP A 18 9.11 -2.81 -12.78
CA ASP A 18 10.36 -3.40 -13.26
C ASP A 18 11.49 -3.17 -12.25
N GLY A 19 12.45 -4.12 -12.21
CA GLY A 19 13.62 -4.03 -11.35
C GLY A 19 13.39 -4.53 -9.92
N THR A 20 14.15 -4.00 -8.97
CA THR A 20 14.15 -4.39 -7.56
C THR A 20 13.37 -3.42 -6.70
N ILE A 21 12.83 -3.91 -5.58
CA ILE A 21 12.26 -3.06 -4.54
C ILE A 21 13.38 -2.21 -3.92
N PRO A 22 13.15 -0.90 -3.69
CA PRO A 22 14.11 -0.05 -2.99
C PRO A 22 14.40 -0.58 -1.59
N GLU A 23 15.67 -0.56 -1.20
CA GLU A 23 16.07 -0.73 0.20
C GLU A 23 15.40 0.36 1.05
N GLY A 24 14.81 -0.03 2.18
CA GLY A 24 14.03 0.87 3.02
C GLY A 24 12.52 0.88 2.77
N LEU A 25 12.00 0.11 1.80
CA LEU A 25 10.55 0.10 1.54
C LEU A 25 9.78 -0.46 2.74
N ASP A 26 10.27 -1.53 3.37
CA ASP A 26 9.56 -2.15 4.50
C ASP A 26 9.54 -1.22 5.71
N GLU A 27 10.66 -0.57 6.03
CA GLU A 27 10.78 0.44 7.09
C GLU A 27 9.86 1.63 6.83
N TYR A 28 9.81 2.09 5.58
CA TYR A 28 8.88 3.13 5.16
C TYR A 28 7.42 2.72 5.38
N LEU A 29 7.04 1.50 4.96
CA LEU A 29 5.67 0.99 5.11
C LEU A 29 5.30 0.76 6.59
N GLN A 30 6.24 0.28 7.41
CA GLN A 30 6.05 0.13 8.85
C GLN A 30 5.80 1.50 9.52
N GLY A 31 6.52 2.54 9.10
CA GLY A 31 6.35 3.91 9.60
C GLY A 31 4.98 4.54 9.25
N LEU A 32 4.26 4.01 8.26
CA LEU A 32 2.94 4.53 7.88
C LEU A 32 1.81 3.98 8.77
N GLY A 33 2.00 2.83 9.43
CA GLY A 33 1.01 2.19 10.29
C GLY A 33 -0.22 1.65 9.56
N GLY A 34 -0.76 0.51 10.00
CA GLY A 34 -1.98 -0.06 9.40
C GLY A 34 -1.82 -0.51 7.95
N VAL A 35 -0.59 -0.81 7.53
CA VAL A 35 -0.26 -1.35 6.22
C VAL A 35 0.30 -2.76 6.39
N ARG A 36 -0.23 -3.70 5.63
CA ARG A 36 0.25 -5.09 5.60
C ARG A 36 0.74 -5.45 4.21
N VAL A 37 1.96 -5.98 4.12
CA VAL A 37 2.54 -6.44 2.86
C VAL A 37 2.03 -7.85 2.56
N GLY A 38 1.36 -8.02 1.42
CA GLY A 38 0.86 -9.30 0.94
C GLY A 38 1.81 -10.01 -0.01
N SER A 39 2.43 -9.27 -0.91
CA SER A 39 3.43 -9.77 -1.85
C SER A 39 4.40 -8.65 -2.21
N ARG A 40 5.63 -9.01 -2.58
CA ARG A 40 6.62 -8.09 -3.12
C ARG A 40 6.65 -8.08 -4.64
N ARG A 41 6.25 -9.15 -5.32
CA ARG A 41 6.20 -9.22 -6.80
C ARG A 41 4.88 -9.84 -7.27
N PRO A 42 3.94 -9.01 -7.76
CA PRO A 42 3.94 -7.54 -7.66
C PRO A 42 3.72 -7.05 -6.23
N LEU A 43 4.11 -5.79 -5.97
CA LEU A 43 3.97 -5.20 -4.64
C LEU A 43 2.49 -5.09 -4.31
N THR A 44 2.02 -5.89 -3.36
CA THR A 44 0.63 -5.92 -2.92
C THR A 44 0.56 -5.49 -1.47
N LEU A 45 -0.19 -4.44 -1.20
CA LEU A 45 -0.38 -3.86 0.12
C LEU A 45 -1.84 -3.87 0.50
N PHE A 46 -2.12 -4.15 1.76
CA PHE A 46 -3.45 -4.06 2.33
C PHE A 46 -3.50 -2.97 3.40
N THR A 47 -4.60 -2.23 3.43
CA THR A 47 -4.81 -1.12 4.38
C THR A 47 -6.28 -0.71 4.42
N ASP A 48 -6.71 -0.09 5.51
CA ASP A 48 -8.03 0.55 5.62
C ASP A 48 -8.12 1.88 4.84
N ARG A 49 -6.99 2.42 4.34
CA ARG A 49 -6.91 3.71 3.63
C ARG A 49 -6.08 3.61 2.34
N PRO A 50 -6.49 2.80 1.35
CA PRO A 50 -5.69 2.49 0.16
C PRO A 50 -5.42 3.72 -0.71
N GLU A 51 -6.39 4.62 -0.88
CA GLU A 51 -6.22 5.83 -1.69
C GLU A 51 -5.22 6.80 -1.06
N GLY A 52 -5.29 6.99 0.27
CA GLY A 52 -4.35 7.84 1.00
C GLY A 52 -2.92 7.26 1.02
N LEU A 53 -2.80 5.94 1.10
CA LEU A 53 -1.50 5.25 1.00
C LEU A 53 -0.93 5.33 -0.41
N LEU A 54 -1.76 5.18 -1.45
CA LEU A 54 -1.31 5.13 -2.84
C LEU A 54 -0.51 6.38 -3.24
N ASN A 55 -1.03 7.57 -2.93
CA ASN A 55 -0.34 8.82 -3.29
C ASN A 55 1.04 8.94 -2.62
N ARG A 56 1.14 8.54 -1.34
CA ARG A 56 2.41 8.56 -0.62
C ARG A 56 3.41 7.56 -1.20
N LEU A 57 2.92 6.36 -1.50
CA LEU A 57 3.70 5.29 -2.08
C LEU A 57 4.22 5.66 -3.47
N LEU A 58 3.39 6.17 -4.36
CA LEU A 58 3.82 6.59 -5.70
C LEU A 58 4.90 7.66 -5.64
N ARG A 59 4.80 8.62 -4.71
CA ARG A 59 5.85 9.62 -4.49
C ARG A 59 7.16 8.97 -4.02
N TYR A 60 7.11 8.09 -3.03
CA TYR A 60 8.28 7.36 -2.54
C TYR A 60 8.96 6.56 -3.67
N LEU A 61 8.18 5.85 -4.48
CA LEU A 61 8.71 5.05 -5.60
C LEU A 61 9.29 5.94 -6.70
N ALA A 62 8.69 7.10 -6.96
CA ALA A 62 9.21 8.09 -7.91
C ALA A 62 10.53 8.71 -7.43
N ASP A 63 10.66 9.06 -6.16
CA ASP A 63 11.89 9.58 -5.56
C ASP A 63 13.05 8.57 -5.68
N ARG A 64 12.72 7.28 -5.67
CA ARG A 64 13.66 6.16 -5.88
C ARG A 64 13.84 5.76 -7.34
N ARG A 65 13.26 6.49 -8.29
CA ARG A 65 13.32 6.25 -9.75
C ARG A 65 12.85 4.85 -10.16
N MET A 66 11.89 4.29 -9.44
CA MET A 66 11.37 2.97 -9.72
C MET A 66 10.42 3.00 -10.92
N SER A 67 10.58 2.03 -11.83
CA SER A 67 9.74 1.93 -13.03
C SER A 67 8.42 1.22 -12.71
N VAL A 68 7.39 2.00 -12.36
CA VAL A 68 6.03 1.49 -12.15
C VAL A 68 5.35 1.25 -13.49
N ARG A 69 4.86 0.04 -13.72
CA ARG A 69 4.16 -0.34 -14.95
C ARG A 69 2.65 -0.19 -14.83
N ARG A 70 2.10 -0.68 -13.72
CA ARG A 70 0.67 -0.74 -13.51
C ARG A 70 0.36 -0.56 -12.05
N VAL A 71 -0.66 0.23 -11.78
CA VAL A 71 -1.22 0.45 -10.46
C VAL A 71 -2.67 0.02 -10.48
N GLN A 72 -3.06 -0.80 -9.52
CA GLN A 72 -4.44 -1.16 -9.28
C GLN A 72 -4.76 -0.86 -7.81
N VAL A 73 -5.93 -0.29 -7.57
CA VAL A 73 -6.39 0.05 -6.23
C VAL A 73 -7.82 -0.44 -6.05
N ARG A 74 -8.10 -1.02 -4.89
CA ARG A 74 -9.44 -1.30 -4.41
C ARG A 74 -9.65 -0.52 -3.13
N GLY A 75 -10.55 0.44 -3.17
CA GLY A 75 -11.00 1.20 -2.01
C GLY A 75 -11.52 0.31 -0.89
N SER A 76 -11.36 0.77 0.35
CA SER A 76 -12.01 0.17 1.51
C SER A 76 -13.51 0.44 1.42
N ARG A 77 -14.34 -0.54 1.79
CA ARG A 77 -15.78 -0.31 1.96
C ARG A 77 -16.14 -0.49 3.42
N ALA A 78 -16.97 0.41 3.94
CA ALA A 78 -17.71 0.13 5.17
C ALA A 78 -18.54 -1.15 4.91
N ALA A 79 -18.45 -2.13 5.82
CA ALA A 79 -19.31 -3.31 5.78
C ALA A 79 -20.75 -2.97 6.13
#